data_AF-C7NEG8-F1
#
_entry.id   AF-C7NEG8-F1
#
_cell.length_a   1.000
_cell.length_b   1.000
_cell.length_c   1.000
_cell.angle_alpha   90.00
_cell.angle_beta   90.00
_cell.angle_gamma   90.00
#
_symmetry.space_group_name_H-M   'P 1'
#
loop_
_entity.id
_entity.type
_entity.pdbx_description
1 polymer ?
#
loop_
_entity_poly.entity_id
_entity_poly.type
_entity_poly.pdbx_seq_one_letter_code
_entity_poly.pdbx_strand_id
1 'polypeptide(L)'
;MKIRNQLKKVLIILAGITILSTNLIAKETVTYPKESKSIQILGFEKLENSFGISSSSEGNTIYINSGGKPLERVFGAAEDSNNKFSEIKNNHVIINGGILATNGYWEKNGVKTVRGGSVYGGAGQSSVVSNNTITIKGKSKIGGNVYGGYSHRGSAINNKIVIEGNLVTFGEESVLFGGRGSRNINIKDNKPTPVDVITGNTLDLKAKNVKVKDIKNFEKIVFEISNTAKQNDKILILTNSEGAAPEKPEIVKISPKVTDLSETEKEKILVEKNKQINLDINVVFKNKPVKNIKNLKVILINTENGLELSKLPENIEKTGKGYKYSVKFEKDAKNLYAIINASLVRN
;
A
#
# COMPACT_ATOMS: atom_id res chain seq x y z
N MET A 1 32.05 -39.22 56.93
CA MET A 1 31.33 -37.93 56.79
C MET A 1 31.76 -37.27 55.47
N LYS A 2 30.78 -36.87 54.63
CA LYS A 2 30.86 -36.07 53.38
C LYS A 2 31.24 -36.75 52.03
N ILE A 3 30.20 -37.34 51.44
CA ILE A 3 29.59 -37.14 50.10
C ILE A 3 30.24 -36.12 49.12
N ARG A 4 30.35 -36.55 47.84
CA ARG A 4 30.24 -35.86 46.51
C ARG A 4 31.43 -36.20 45.59
N ASN A 5 31.31 -36.40 44.27
CA ASN A 5 30.20 -36.47 43.33
C ASN A 5 30.72 -37.17 42.06
N GLN A 6 29.91 -38.02 41.43
CA GLN A 6 30.23 -38.71 40.17
C GLN A 6 30.11 -37.76 38.97
N LEU A 7 31.13 -37.69 38.11
CA LEU A 7 31.07 -37.11 36.77
C LEU A 7 31.71 -38.10 35.79
N LYS A 8 30.87 -38.87 35.10
CA LYS A 8 31.27 -39.68 33.95
C LYS A 8 31.25 -38.83 32.69
N LYS A 9 32.40 -38.82 32.02
CA LYS A 9 32.67 -38.27 30.69
C LYS A 9 31.74 -38.92 29.65
N VAL A 10 31.13 -38.12 28.78
CA VAL A 10 30.67 -38.56 27.47
C VAL A 10 31.32 -37.68 26.42
N LEU A 11 32.04 -38.36 25.52
CA LEU A 11 32.81 -37.86 24.40
C LEU A 11 31.83 -37.48 23.27
N ILE A 12 31.87 -36.24 22.79
CA ILE A 12 31.13 -35.82 21.59
C ILE A 12 32.13 -35.78 20.43
N ILE A 13 31.96 -36.68 19.46
CA ILE A 13 32.69 -36.69 18.20
C ILE A 13 32.04 -35.66 17.28
N LEU A 14 32.80 -34.62 16.93
CA LEU A 14 32.45 -33.65 15.88
C LEU A 14 32.60 -34.32 14.51
N ALA A 15 31.49 -34.56 13.81
CA ALA A 15 31.48 -34.75 12.36
C ALA A 15 30.88 -33.49 11.73
N GLY A 16 31.72 -32.73 11.04
CA GLY A 16 31.38 -31.47 10.41
C GLY A 16 30.32 -31.65 9.32
N ILE A 17 29.15 -31.09 9.56
CA ILE A 17 28.21 -30.71 8.52
C ILE A 17 28.50 -29.23 8.24
N THR A 18 29.11 -28.93 7.10
CA THR A 18 29.07 -27.58 6.53
C THR A 18 27.62 -27.26 6.22
N ILE A 19 26.92 -26.66 7.18
CA ILE A 19 25.61 -26.06 6.94
C ILE A 19 25.87 -24.88 6.02
N LEU A 20 25.52 -25.00 4.73
CA LEU A 20 25.18 -23.82 3.95
C LEU A 20 24.08 -23.12 4.77
N SER A 21 24.43 -22.02 5.43
CA SER A 21 23.47 -21.17 6.11
C SER A 21 22.64 -20.46 5.06
N THR A 22 21.70 -21.18 4.44
CA THR A 22 20.51 -20.53 3.91
C THR A 22 19.83 -19.97 5.14
N ASN A 23 19.96 -18.67 5.39
CA ASN A 23 19.12 -17.97 6.34
C ASN A 23 17.68 -18.19 5.89
N LEU A 24 17.05 -19.21 6.44
CA LEU A 24 15.63 -19.45 6.30
C LEU A 24 14.99 -18.33 7.10
N ILE A 25 14.79 -17.16 6.47
CA ILE A 25 14.10 -16.05 7.12
C ILE A 25 12.69 -16.58 7.41
N ALA A 26 12.43 -16.88 8.67
CA ALA A 26 11.17 -17.47 9.09
C ALA A 26 10.05 -16.47 8.76
N LYS A 27 9.05 -16.92 8.02
CA LYS A 27 7.82 -16.15 7.79
C LYS A 27 7.15 -15.93 9.14
N GLU A 28 7.13 -14.69 9.61
CA GLU A 28 6.53 -14.36 10.90
C GLU A 28 5.05 -14.02 10.72
N THR A 29 4.22 -14.44 11.66
CA THR A 29 2.81 -14.03 11.73
C THR A 29 2.56 -13.42 13.09
N VAL A 30 2.13 -12.16 13.11
CA VAL A 30 1.82 -11.44 14.36
C VAL A 30 0.40 -10.89 14.35
N THR A 31 -0.25 -10.90 15.51
CA THR A 31 -1.65 -10.50 15.65
C THR A 31 -1.85 -9.47 16.76
N TYR A 32 -2.34 -8.28 16.40
CA TYR A 32 -2.79 -7.25 17.34
C TYR A 32 -4.30 -7.37 17.60
N PRO A 33 -4.78 -7.27 18.86
CA PRO A 33 -4.06 -6.89 20.09
C PRO A 33 -3.46 -8.05 20.89
N LYS A 34 -3.55 -9.30 20.41
CA LYS A 34 -3.10 -10.49 21.16
C LYS A 34 -1.62 -10.44 21.52
N GLU A 35 -0.80 -9.90 20.63
CA GLU A 35 0.64 -9.76 20.79
C GLU A 35 0.98 -8.28 21.03
N SER A 36 1.81 -8.04 22.04
CA SER A 36 2.17 -6.70 22.53
C SER A 36 3.57 -6.25 22.12
N LYS A 37 4.26 -6.99 21.24
CA LYS A 37 5.63 -6.63 20.85
C LYS A 37 5.63 -5.42 19.92
N SER A 38 5.85 -4.25 20.52
CA SER A 38 6.42 -3.09 19.85
C SER A 38 7.90 -3.37 19.58
N ILE A 39 8.33 -3.22 18.33
CA ILE A 39 9.77 -3.13 18.02
C ILE A 39 10.02 -1.73 17.47
N GLN A 40 11.06 -1.09 17.98
CA GLN A 40 11.50 0.24 17.61
C GLN A 40 12.01 0.21 16.16
N ILE A 41 11.32 0.85 15.22
CA ILE A 41 11.64 0.84 13.78
C ILE A 41 12.44 2.12 13.44
N LEU A 42 13.56 2.00 12.69
CA LEU A 42 14.54 3.07 12.49
C LEU A 42 13.97 4.19 11.61
N GLY A 43 14.33 5.44 11.94
CA GLY A 43 13.85 6.67 11.30
C GLY A 43 12.72 7.37 12.07
N PHE A 44 12.28 6.78 13.19
CA PHE A 44 11.16 7.27 13.97
C PHE A 44 11.42 7.12 15.47
N GLU A 45 12.16 8.07 16.03
CA GLU A 45 12.37 8.16 17.47
C GLU A 45 11.02 8.39 18.17
N LYS A 46 10.65 7.48 19.08
CA LYS A 46 9.39 7.43 19.86
C LYS A 46 8.17 6.96 19.07
N LEU A 47 7.88 5.66 19.18
CA LEU A 47 6.69 5.04 18.64
C LEU A 47 6.10 4.01 19.60
N GLU A 48 5.64 4.48 20.76
CA GLU A 48 5.00 3.62 21.75
C GLU A 48 3.74 2.92 21.22
N ASN A 49 3.17 3.39 20.10
CA ASN A 49 1.94 2.86 19.49
C ASN A 49 2.13 2.31 18.06
N SER A 50 3.31 1.79 17.72
CA SER A 50 3.54 1.13 16.41
C SER A 50 3.63 -0.38 16.51
N PHE A 51 3.19 -1.06 15.45
CA PHE A 51 3.14 -2.52 15.39
C PHE A 51 3.67 -3.02 14.04
N GLY A 52 4.53 -4.03 14.05
CA GLY A 52 5.11 -4.59 12.83
C GLY A 52 6.31 -5.48 13.13
N ILE A 53 6.90 -6.03 12.08
CA ILE A 53 8.04 -6.96 12.17
C ILE A 53 9.30 -6.26 11.66
N SER A 54 10.41 -6.43 12.36
CA SER A 54 11.72 -5.94 11.93
C SER A 54 12.83 -6.99 11.95
N SER A 55 12.57 -8.16 12.52
CA SER A 55 13.47 -9.33 12.51
C SER A 55 13.50 -10.07 11.17
N SER A 56 12.50 -9.85 10.31
CA SER A 56 12.35 -10.46 9.00
C SER A 56 11.86 -9.41 7.99
N SER A 57 12.40 -9.43 6.78
CA SER A 57 11.99 -8.55 5.69
C SER A 57 11.05 -9.19 4.67
N GLU A 58 10.81 -10.51 4.78
CA GLU A 58 10.14 -11.27 3.74
C GLU A 58 9.03 -12.20 4.24
N GLY A 59 7.90 -12.19 3.53
CA GLY A 59 6.89 -13.23 3.65
C GLY A 59 6.07 -13.17 4.93
N ASN A 60 6.13 -12.06 5.66
CA ASN A 60 5.47 -11.89 6.94
C ASN A 60 3.97 -11.61 6.78
N THR A 61 3.18 -11.93 7.80
CA THR A 61 1.75 -11.60 7.86
C THR A 61 1.40 -10.91 9.17
N ILE A 62 0.70 -9.77 9.08
CA ILE A 62 0.27 -8.99 10.24
C ILE A 62 -1.24 -8.86 10.24
N TYR A 63 -1.85 -9.26 11.35
CA TYR A 63 -3.28 -9.09 11.59
C TYR A 63 -3.54 -7.96 12.59
N ILE A 64 -4.30 -6.96 12.19
CA ILE A 64 -4.80 -5.90 13.07
C ILE A 64 -6.31 -6.07 13.22
N ASN A 65 -6.73 -6.64 14.34
CA ASN A 65 -8.14 -6.88 14.63
C ASN A 65 -8.77 -5.74 15.44
N SER A 66 -10.10 -5.78 15.57
CA SER A 66 -10.84 -4.91 16.49
C SER A 66 -10.50 -5.19 17.96
N GLY A 67 -10.83 -4.22 18.83
CA GLY A 67 -10.71 -4.35 20.28
C GLY A 67 -9.35 -3.94 20.87
N GLY A 68 -8.35 -3.70 20.02
CA GLY A 68 -7.07 -3.12 20.45
C GLY A 68 -7.13 -1.60 20.64
N LYS A 69 -6.13 -1.04 21.32
CA LYS A 69 -5.92 0.42 21.38
C LYS A 69 -5.56 0.96 19.99
N PRO A 70 -5.82 2.24 19.70
CA PRO A 70 -5.42 2.84 18.45
C PRO A 70 -3.90 2.73 18.21
N LEU A 71 -3.54 2.33 17.00
CA LEU A 71 -2.15 2.27 16.55
C LEU A 71 -1.80 3.51 15.74
N GLU A 72 -0.62 4.06 15.96
CA GLU A 72 -0.08 5.12 15.13
C GLU A 72 0.39 4.58 13.80
N ARG A 73 1.09 3.43 13.79
CA ARG A 73 1.63 2.85 12.56
C ARG A 73 1.63 1.35 12.56
N VAL A 74 1.42 0.80 11.38
CA VAL A 74 1.46 -0.64 11.11
C VAL A 74 2.42 -0.92 9.97
N PHE A 75 3.32 -1.89 10.15
CA PHE A 75 4.33 -2.25 9.17
C PHE A 75 4.30 -3.75 8.85
N GLY A 76 4.18 -4.09 7.55
CA GLY A 76 4.38 -5.43 6.99
C GLY A 76 5.75 -6.03 7.35
N ALA A 77 6.76 -5.21 7.16
CA ALA A 77 8.11 -5.39 7.67
C ALA A 77 8.81 -4.03 7.64
N ALA A 78 9.76 -3.78 8.52
CA ALA A 78 10.50 -2.53 8.52
C ALA A 78 11.92 -2.67 9.07
N GLU A 79 12.82 -1.80 8.62
CA GLU A 79 14.16 -1.73 9.18
C GLU A 79 14.16 -1.15 10.60
N ASP A 80 15.00 -1.67 11.48
CA ASP A 80 15.30 -1.09 12.79
C ASP A 80 16.79 -0.74 12.94
N SER A 81 17.23 -0.38 14.15
CA SER A 81 18.62 0.00 14.46
C SER A 81 19.62 -1.11 14.19
N ASN A 82 19.16 -2.36 14.25
CA ASN A 82 19.98 -3.56 14.16
C ASN A 82 19.73 -4.31 12.84
N ASN A 83 18.56 -4.12 12.23
CA ASN A 83 18.09 -4.86 11.07
C ASN A 83 17.96 -3.95 9.86
N LYS A 84 18.85 -4.15 8.89
CA LYS A 84 18.90 -3.45 7.59
C LYS A 84 18.70 -4.42 6.45
N PHE A 85 17.89 -4.03 5.48
CA PHE A 85 17.47 -4.91 4.40
C PHE A 85 17.66 -4.24 3.05
N SER A 86 18.28 -4.95 2.11
CA SER A 86 18.30 -4.52 0.70
C SER A 86 16.92 -4.69 0.04
N GLU A 87 16.12 -5.65 0.51
CA GLU A 87 14.79 -5.93 0.01
C GLU A 87 13.80 -6.18 1.15
N ILE A 88 12.59 -5.64 1.01
CA ILE A 88 11.46 -5.89 1.91
C ILE A 88 10.27 -6.29 1.06
N LYS A 89 9.92 -7.58 1.07
CA LYS A 89 9.01 -8.13 0.06
C LYS A 89 8.03 -9.18 0.55
N ASN A 90 6.97 -9.38 -0.22
CA ASN A 90 5.99 -10.46 0.02
C ASN A 90 5.31 -10.40 1.40
N ASN A 91 5.30 -9.25 2.07
CA ASN A 91 4.65 -9.09 3.37
C ASN A 91 3.17 -8.77 3.18
N HIS A 92 2.32 -9.19 4.11
CA HIS A 92 0.88 -8.98 4.07
C HIS A 92 0.36 -8.34 5.35
N VAL A 93 -0.15 -7.12 5.27
CA VAL A 93 -0.86 -6.47 6.36
C VAL A 93 -2.37 -6.63 6.16
N ILE A 94 -3.07 -7.17 7.14
CA ILE A 94 -4.51 -7.40 7.13
C ILE A 94 -5.14 -6.62 8.29
N ILE A 95 -5.91 -5.59 7.98
CA ILE A 95 -6.63 -4.78 8.97
C ILE A 95 -8.11 -5.17 8.91
N ASN A 96 -8.62 -5.72 9.99
CA ASN A 96 -9.99 -6.20 10.13
C ASN A 96 -10.64 -5.64 11.41
N GLY A 97 -11.13 -4.40 11.31
CA GLY A 97 -11.72 -3.68 12.44
C GLY A 97 -10.72 -2.90 13.31
N GLY A 98 -9.47 -2.80 12.87
CA GLY A 98 -8.43 -2.01 13.54
C GLY A 98 -8.66 -0.50 13.45
N ILE A 99 -8.20 0.21 14.47
CA ILE A 99 -8.20 1.69 14.51
C ILE A 99 -6.75 2.16 14.43
N LEU A 100 -6.45 2.92 13.39
CA LEU A 100 -5.19 3.60 13.23
C LEU A 100 -5.42 5.10 13.37
N ALA A 101 -4.96 5.65 14.48
CA ALA A 101 -5.09 7.06 14.82
C ALA A 101 -3.78 7.53 15.46
N THR A 102 -3.49 8.82 15.32
CA THR A 102 -2.44 9.41 16.16
C THR A 102 -3.00 9.66 17.54
N ASN A 103 -2.18 9.41 18.56
CA ASN A 103 -2.44 9.85 19.92
C ASN A 103 -1.85 11.25 20.19
N GLY A 104 -1.35 11.96 19.16
CA GLY A 104 -0.73 13.29 19.29
C GLY A 104 -0.74 14.16 18.01
N TYR A 105 -0.15 15.36 18.12
CA TYR A 105 0.01 16.30 17.01
C TYR A 105 1.43 16.19 16.43
N TRP A 106 1.55 16.22 15.11
CA TRP A 106 2.83 16.53 14.47
C TRP A 106 3.05 18.03 14.57
N GLU A 107 4.06 18.45 15.32
CA GLU A 107 4.44 19.85 15.42
C GLU A 107 5.72 20.11 14.63
N LYS A 108 5.66 21.00 13.64
CA LYS A 108 6.83 21.50 12.93
C LYS A 108 6.74 23.01 12.83
N ASN A 109 7.78 23.71 13.29
CA ASN A 109 7.84 25.17 13.30
C ASN A 109 6.61 25.81 14.00
N GLY A 110 6.14 25.22 15.12
CA GLY A 110 4.97 25.71 15.86
C GLY A 110 3.60 25.37 15.25
N VAL A 111 3.55 24.71 14.09
CA VAL A 111 2.29 24.26 13.48
C VAL A 111 1.98 22.85 13.93
N LYS A 112 0.92 22.69 14.73
CA LYS A 112 0.37 21.39 15.16
C LYS A 112 -0.61 20.86 14.11
N THR A 113 -0.27 19.73 13.49
CA THR A 113 -1.15 19.02 12.56
C THR A 113 -1.48 17.64 13.13
N VAL A 114 -2.77 17.32 13.25
CA VAL A 114 -3.20 15.95 13.49
C VAL A 114 -2.91 15.14 12.24
N ARG A 115 -1.94 14.22 12.29
CA ARG A 115 -1.74 13.23 11.22
C ARG A 115 -2.25 11.91 11.73
N GLY A 116 -3.31 11.34 11.17
CA GLY A 116 -3.80 10.06 11.68
C GLY A 116 -2.85 8.88 11.42
N GLY A 117 -3.20 7.72 11.97
CA GLY A 117 -2.32 6.55 11.94
C GLY A 117 -2.20 5.96 10.54
N SER A 118 -0.99 5.51 10.17
CA SER A 118 -0.62 5.12 8.80
C SER A 118 -0.27 3.64 8.67
N VAL A 119 -0.48 3.08 7.48
CA VAL A 119 -0.19 1.66 7.17
C VAL A 119 0.91 1.56 6.13
N TYR A 120 1.81 0.61 6.31
CA TYR A 120 2.93 0.33 5.41
C TYR A 120 2.96 -1.16 5.09
N GLY A 121 2.86 -1.54 3.81
CA GLY A 121 3.03 -2.93 3.39
C GLY A 121 4.48 -3.41 3.59
N GLY A 122 5.41 -2.47 3.60
CA GLY A 122 6.80 -2.61 4.02
C GLY A 122 7.44 -1.22 4.10
N ALA A 123 8.48 -1.04 4.94
CA ALA A 123 9.15 0.24 5.10
C ALA A 123 10.68 0.10 5.21
N GLY A 124 11.40 0.61 4.21
CA GLY A 124 12.85 0.58 4.15
C GLY A 124 13.49 1.97 4.02
N GLN A 125 14.78 2.08 4.30
CA GLN A 125 15.51 3.33 4.10
C GLN A 125 16.08 3.42 2.69
N SER A 126 16.77 2.37 2.23
CA SER A 126 17.35 2.28 0.88
C SER A 126 16.96 0.97 0.18
N SER A 127 15.96 0.28 0.70
CA SER A 127 15.54 -1.04 0.23
C SER A 127 14.66 -0.95 -1.01
N VAL A 128 14.66 -2.00 -1.82
CA VAL A 128 13.56 -2.27 -2.76
C VAL A 128 12.40 -2.87 -1.97
N VAL A 129 11.28 -2.16 -1.93
CA VAL A 129 10.09 -2.57 -1.18
C VAL A 129 9.02 -3.04 -2.16
N SER A 130 8.84 -4.35 -2.28
CA SER A 130 8.07 -4.90 -3.40
C SER A 130 7.16 -6.07 -3.07
N ASN A 131 6.12 -6.28 -3.89
CA ASN A 131 5.20 -7.41 -3.74
C ASN A 131 4.51 -7.48 -2.37
N ASN A 132 4.45 -6.37 -1.63
CA ASN A 132 3.75 -6.32 -0.36
C ASN A 132 2.26 -6.08 -0.61
N THR A 133 1.42 -6.67 0.21
CA THR A 133 -0.04 -6.52 0.12
C THR A 133 -0.59 -5.90 1.40
N ILE A 134 -1.49 -4.94 1.26
CA ILE A 134 -2.34 -4.46 2.36
C ILE A 134 -3.77 -4.84 2.03
N THR A 135 -4.49 -5.43 2.99
CA THR A 135 -5.92 -5.70 2.89
C THR A 135 -6.64 -5.01 4.04
N ILE A 136 -7.57 -4.12 3.73
CA ILE A 136 -8.36 -3.36 4.71
C ILE A 136 -9.83 -3.75 4.58
N LYS A 137 -10.39 -4.29 5.66
CA LYS A 137 -11.75 -4.82 5.73
C LYS A 137 -12.38 -4.60 7.10
N GLY A 138 -13.60 -5.08 7.29
CA GLY A 138 -14.36 -4.86 8.52
C GLY A 138 -14.65 -3.37 8.76
N LYS A 139 -15.02 -3.02 9.99
CA LYS A 139 -15.25 -1.63 10.43
C LYS A 139 -13.93 -0.97 10.85
N SER A 140 -13.01 -0.84 9.89
CA SER A 140 -11.66 -0.27 10.13
C SER A 140 -11.65 1.25 9.99
N LYS A 141 -10.79 1.93 10.75
CA LYS A 141 -10.57 3.37 10.66
C LYS A 141 -9.09 3.66 10.47
N ILE A 142 -8.72 4.30 9.37
CA ILE A 142 -7.34 4.68 9.05
C ILE A 142 -7.25 6.19 8.99
N GLY A 143 -6.69 6.82 10.02
CA GLY A 143 -6.66 8.29 10.09
C GLY A 143 -5.61 8.93 9.18
N GLY A 144 -4.62 8.16 8.71
CA GLY A 144 -3.50 8.65 7.92
C GLY A 144 -3.36 7.93 6.58
N ASN A 145 -2.16 7.98 6.03
CA ASN A 145 -1.88 7.45 4.70
C ASN A 145 -1.72 5.92 4.71
N VAL A 146 -1.97 5.33 3.55
CA VAL A 146 -1.70 3.91 3.29
C VAL A 146 -0.63 3.84 2.22
N TYR A 147 0.45 3.13 2.48
CA TYR A 147 1.57 2.94 1.56
C TYR A 147 1.71 1.47 1.23
N GLY A 148 1.42 1.07 -0.01
CA GLY A 148 1.62 -0.31 -0.48
C GLY A 148 3.07 -0.75 -0.24
N GLY A 149 4.02 0.14 -0.54
CA GLY A 149 5.39 0.08 -0.06
C GLY A 149 5.96 1.48 0.19
N TYR A 150 6.86 1.59 1.17
CA TYR A 150 7.57 2.83 1.46
C TYR A 150 9.08 2.58 1.46
N SER A 151 9.82 3.33 0.67
CA SER A 151 11.28 3.34 0.74
C SER A 151 11.77 4.77 0.72
N HIS A 152 12.58 5.21 1.69
CA HIS A 152 13.04 6.59 1.70
C HIS A 152 13.92 6.89 0.47
N ARG A 153 14.78 5.96 0.05
CA ARG A 153 15.77 6.15 -1.03
C ARG A 153 15.78 5.04 -2.08
N GLY A 154 15.06 3.95 -1.86
CA GLY A 154 14.91 2.87 -2.83
C GLY A 154 13.55 2.87 -3.53
N SER A 155 13.31 1.84 -4.33
CA SER A 155 12.07 1.66 -5.09
C SER A 155 10.95 1.06 -4.24
N ALA A 156 9.70 1.37 -4.57
CA ALA A 156 8.50 0.79 -4.00
C ALA A 156 7.55 0.33 -5.12
N ILE A 157 7.70 -0.91 -5.59
CA ILE A 157 7.08 -1.43 -6.83
C ILE A 157 6.30 -2.72 -6.59
N ASN A 158 5.37 -3.07 -7.47
CA ASN A 158 4.56 -4.30 -7.42
C ASN A 158 3.78 -4.48 -6.11
N ASN A 159 3.54 -3.41 -5.36
CA ASN A 159 2.79 -3.47 -4.11
C ASN A 159 1.28 -3.35 -4.40
N LYS A 160 0.48 -3.93 -3.51
CA LYS A 160 -0.95 -4.05 -3.70
C LYS A 160 -1.71 -3.53 -2.49
N ILE A 161 -2.69 -2.66 -2.72
CA ILE A 161 -3.67 -2.27 -1.70
C ILE A 161 -5.02 -2.83 -2.09
N VAL A 162 -5.69 -3.50 -1.15
CA VAL A 162 -7.00 -4.10 -1.33
C VAL A 162 -7.96 -3.54 -0.29
N ILE A 163 -9.05 -2.91 -0.74
CA ILE A 163 -10.12 -2.41 0.15
C ILE A 163 -11.36 -3.29 -0.05
N GLU A 164 -11.73 -4.05 0.97
CA GLU A 164 -12.85 -5.02 0.90
C GLU A 164 -14.06 -4.64 1.76
N GLY A 165 -13.89 -3.75 2.74
CA GLY A 165 -14.96 -3.38 3.67
C GLY A 165 -15.68 -2.09 3.27
N ASN A 166 -17.01 -2.15 3.10
CA ASN A 166 -17.85 -0.96 2.89
C ASN A 166 -17.91 -0.03 4.13
N LEU A 167 -17.41 -0.48 5.28
CA LEU A 167 -17.36 0.27 6.54
C LEU A 167 -15.95 0.74 6.87
N VAL A 168 -15.02 0.66 5.93
CA VAL A 168 -13.67 1.22 6.07
C VAL A 168 -13.78 2.75 5.95
N THR A 169 -13.18 3.47 6.88
CA THR A 169 -13.14 4.94 6.88
C THR A 169 -11.72 5.44 6.88
N PHE A 170 -11.48 6.52 6.14
CA PHE A 170 -10.19 7.20 6.07
C PHE A 170 -10.30 8.61 6.66
N GLY A 171 -9.20 9.12 7.21
CA GLY A 171 -9.11 10.53 7.60
C GLY A 171 -9.20 11.46 6.38
N GLU A 172 -9.64 12.69 6.59
CA GLU A 172 -9.89 13.68 5.53
C GLU A 172 -8.68 13.92 4.61
N GLU A 173 -7.48 13.87 5.20
CA GLU A 173 -6.21 14.11 4.51
C GLU A 173 -5.52 12.83 4.01
N SER A 174 -6.19 11.68 4.12
CA SER A 174 -5.58 10.38 3.80
C SER A 174 -5.40 10.20 2.31
N VAL A 175 -4.20 9.79 1.91
CA VAL A 175 -3.85 9.44 0.55
C VAL A 175 -3.43 7.98 0.50
N LEU A 176 -3.90 7.25 -0.52
CA LEU A 176 -3.41 5.90 -0.81
C LEU A 176 -2.26 6.00 -1.81
N PHE A 177 -1.13 5.38 -1.48
CA PHE A 177 0.05 5.32 -2.32
C PHE A 177 0.32 3.88 -2.71
N GLY A 178 0.44 3.59 -4.01
CA GLY A 178 0.94 2.31 -4.48
C GLY A 178 2.37 2.06 -3.98
N GLY A 179 3.25 3.02 -4.24
CA GLY A 179 4.58 3.13 -3.68
C GLY A 179 4.89 4.56 -3.26
N ARG A 180 5.83 4.73 -2.33
CA ARG A 180 6.26 6.06 -1.86
C ARG A 180 7.76 6.09 -1.61
N GLY A 181 8.40 7.03 -2.30
CA GLY A 181 9.78 7.46 -2.13
C GLY A 181 9.90 8.66 -1.18
N SER A 182 11.10 8.97 -0.65
CA SER A 182 11.31 10.32 -0.11
C SER A 182 11.19 11.37 -1.21
N ARG A 183 10.65 12.53 -0.85
CA ARG A 183 10.53 13.70 -1.74
C ARG A 183 11.87 14.36 -2.03
N ASN A 184 12.92 13.99 -1.30
CA ASN A 184 14.26 14.54 -1.42
C ASN A 184 15.26 13.42 -1.71
N ILE A 185 15.96 13.56 -2.82
CA ILE A 185 17.09 12.70 -3.16
C ILE A 185 18.20 13.01 -2.17
N ASN A 186 18.65 12.00 -1.44
CA ASN A 186 19.92 12.08 -0.72
C ASN A 186 20.91 11.25 -1.51
N ILE A 187 21.84 11.94 -2.17
CA ILE A 187 22.87 11.33 -3.01
C ILE A 187 23.90 10.75 -2.06
N LYS A 188 23.88 9.43 -1.91
CA LYS A 188 25.00 8.72 -1.30
C LYS A 188 25.91 8.29 -2.44
N ASP A 189 27.22 8.51 -2.30
CA ASP A 189 28.25 7.97 -3.19
C ASP A 189 28.13 8.42 -4.68
N ASN A 190 27.65 9.66 -4.92
CA ASN A 190 27.55 10.30 -6.25
C ASN A 190 26.78 9.51 -7.32
N LYS A 191 25.90 8.57 -6.95
CA LYS A 191 25.08 7.81 -7.89
C LYS A 191 23.61 7.88 -7.52
N PRO A 192 22.79 8.67 -8.24
CA PRO A 192 21.34 8.57 -8.10
C PRO A 192 20.90 7.20 -8.62
N THR A 193 20.45 6.32 -7.73
CA THR A 193 19.73 5.13 -8.18
C THR A 193 18.32 5.56 -8.58
N PRO A 194 17.81 5.15 -9.74
CA PRO A 194 16.44 5.42 -10.15
C PRO A 194 15.50 4.85 -9.09
N VAL A 195 14.60 5.69 -8.57
CA VAL A 195 13.60 5.26 -7.60
C VAL A 195 12.29 5.13 -8.35
N ASP A 196 11.88 3.90 -8.54
CA ASP A 196 10.58 3.59 -9.11
C ASP A 196 9.59 3.37 -7.97
N VAL A 197 8.48 4.11 -7.99
CA VAL A 197 7.41 4.01 -6.97
C VAL A 197 6.06 3.73 -7.60
N ILE A 198 6.03 3.38 -8.88
CA ILE A 198 4.80 3.23 -9.69
C ILE A 198 4.67 1.81 -10.21
N THR A 199 5.73 1.26 -10.81
CA THR A 199 5.66 0.03 -11.60
C THR A 199 5.02 -1.10 -10.82
N GLY A 200 4.03 -1.74 -11.43
CA GLY A 200 3.19 -2.83 -10.95
C GLY A 200 2.33 -2.53 -9.74
N ASN A 201 2.36 -1.31 -9.18
CA ASN A 201 1.57 -1.00 -8.02
C ASN A 201 0.08 -0.97 -8.36
N THR A 202 -0.72 -1.68 -7.56
CA THR A 202 -2.13 -1.93 -7.85
C THR A 202 -3.04 -1.54 -6.67
N LEU A 203 -4.15 -0.87 -6.98
CA LEU A 203 -5.26 -0.63 -6.05
C LEU A 203 -6.48 -1.48 -6.44
N ASP A 204 -6.84 -2.45 -5.62
CA ASP A 204 -8.06 -3.25 -5.77
C ASP A 204 -9.16 -2.72 -4.85
N LEU A 205 -10.27 -2.31 -5.44
CA LEU A 205 -11.45 -1.80 -4.75
C LEU A 205 -12.60 -2.79 -4.88
N LYS A 206 -12.86 -3.54 -3.81
CA LYS A 206 -14.00 -4.46 -3.69
C LYS A 206 -15.12 -3.91 -2.79
N ALA A 207 -14.90 -2.71 -2.24
CA ALA A 207 -15.83 -1.96 -1.42
C ALA A 207 -16.37 -0.76 -2.20
N LYS A 208 -17.51 -0.23 -1.74
CA LYS A 208 -18.11 1.01 -2.25
C LYS A 208 -18.00 2.15 -1.23
N ASN A 209 -18.13 3.36 -1.73
CA ASN A 209 -17.99 4.62 -0.97
C ASN A 209 -16.63 4.76 -0.28
N VAL A 210 -15.55 4.27 -0.90
CA VAL A 210 -14.19 4.50 -0.41
C VAL A 210 -13.85 5.97 -0.62
N LYS A 211 -13.83 6.74 0.47
CA LYS A 211 -13.57 8.19 0.44
C LYS A 211 -12.16 8.47 0.97
N VAL A 212 -11.33 9.10 0.14
CA VAL A 212 -9.94 9.50 0.47
C VAL A 212 -9.65 10.86 -0.17
N LYS A 213 -8.60 11.55 0.27
CA LYS A 213 -8.17 12.81 -0.35
C LYS A 213 -7.74 12.59 -1.78
N ASP A 214 -6.86 11.61 -1.98
CA ASP A 214 -6.21 11.36 -3.27
C ASP A 214 -5.70 9.91 -3.35
N ILE A 215 -5.33 9.50 -4.56
CA ILE A 215 -4.60 8.27 -4.85
C ILE A 215 -3.39 8.58 -5.71
N LYS A 216 -2.23 7.98 -5.43
CA LYS A 216 -0.98 8.29 -6.12
C LYS A 216 -0.14 7.05 -6.38
N ASN A 217 0.62 7.10 -7.47
CA ASN A 217 1.65 6.12 -7.82
C ASN A 217 1.12 4.68 -7.96
N PHE A 218 -0.05 4.53 -8.56
CA PHE A 218 -0.58 3.24 -9.01
C PHE A 218 -0.45 3.15 -10.52
N GLU A 219 0.07 2.03 -11.01
CA GLU A 219 -0.01 1.71 -12.44
C GLU A 219 -1.37 1.12 -12.79
N LYS A 220 -2.06 0.52 -11.81
CA LYS A 220 -3.34 -0.14 -12.02
C LYS A 220 -4.35 0.11 -10.91
N ILE A 221 -5.61 0.33 -11.29
CA ILE A 221 -6.77 0.31 -10.38
C ILE A 221 -7.76 -0.73 -10.88
N VAL A 222 -8.16 -1.63 -9.99
CA VAL A 222 -9.16 -2.67 -10.27
C VAL A 222 -10.41 -2.38 -9.45
N PHE A 223 -11.52 -2.12 -10.14
CA PHE A 223 -12.83 -2.00 -9.54
C PHE A 223 -13.57 -3.34 -9.63
N GLU A 224 -13.79 -3.97 -8.48
CA GLU A 224 -14.59 -5.18 -8.37
C GLU A 224 -16.05 -4.84 -8.06
N ILE A 225 -16.88 -4.91 -9.09
CA ILE A 225 -18.30 -4.57 -9.01
C ILE A 225 -19.08 -5.78 -8.48
N SER A 226 -19.79 -5.56 -7.38
CA SER A 226 -20.73 -6.53 -6.83
C SER A 226 -21.95 -6.69 -7.75
N ASN A 227 -22.52 -7.89 -7.82
CA ASN A 227 -23.81 -8.14 -8.49
C ASN A 227 -24.99 -7.42 -7.79
N THR A 228 -24.78 -6.89 -6.59
CA THR A 228 -25.73 -6.05 -5.85
C THR A 228 -25.52 -4.55 -6.07
N ALA A 229 -24.61 -4.15 -6.97
CA ALA A 229 -24.39 -2.75 -7.29
C ALA A 229 -25.67 -2.12 -7.89
N LYS A 230 -25.95 -0.88 -7.51
CA LYS A 230 -27.11 -0.12 -7.96
C LYS A 230 -26.69 1.01 -8.91
N GLN A 231 -27.69 1.55 -9.61
CA GLN A 231 -27.50 2.74 -10.44
C GLN A 231 -26.88 3.86 -9.61
N ASN A 232 -25.82 4.47 -10.14
CA ASN A 232 -25.06 5.56 -9.56
C ASN A 232 -24.35 5.23 -8.23
N ASP A 233 -24.17 3.94 -7.88
CA ASP A 233 -23.27 3.56 -6.79
C ASP A 233 -21.89 4.16 -7.04
N LYS A 234 -21.28 4.75 -6.01
CA LYS A 234 -19.92 5.31 -6.05
C LYS A 234 -18.94 4.31 -5.47
N ILE A 235 -17.85 4.04 -6.19
CA ILE A 235 -16.81 3.13 -5.70
C ILE A 235 -15.71 3.89 -4.97
N LEU A 236 -15.03 4.81 -5.66
CA LEU A 236 -14.00 5.69 -5.11
C LEU A 236 -14.46 7.16 -5.13
N ILE A 237 -14.22 7.88 -4.04
CA ILE A 237 -14.51 9.31 -3.89
C ILE A 237 -13.21 10.02 -3.50
N LEU A 238 -12.77 10.97 -4.33
CA LEU A 238 -11.59 11.80 -4.12
C LEU A 238 -12.00 13.22 -3.72
N THR A 239 -11.43 13.74 -2.65
CA THR A 239 -11.79 15.06 -2.09
C THR A 239 -10.74 16.14 -2.33
N ASN A 240 -9.73 15.88 -3.16
CA ASN A 240 -8.70 16.87 -3.48
C ASN A 240 -9.34 18.20 -3.93
N SER A 241 -8.93 19.31 -3.28
CA SER A 241 -9.37 20.68 -3.56
C SER A 241 -8.87 21.23 -4.89
N GLU A 242 -7.77 20.69 -5.42
CA GLU A 242 -7.15 21.14 -6.68
C GLU A 242 -7.65 20.35 -7.91
N GLY A 243 -8.61 19.45 -7.72
CA GLY A 243 -8.96 18.43 -8.71
C GLY A 243 -8.06 17.21 -8.58
N ALA A 244 -8.55 16.05 -9.03
CA ALA A 244 -7.79 14.80 -8.97
C ALA A 244 -7.26 14.43 -10.35
N ALA A 245 -5.97 14.13 -10.41
CA ALA A 245 -5.29 13.62 -11.61
C ALA A 245 -4.60 12.28 -11.30
N PRO A 246 -5.35 11.16 -11.24
CA PRO A 246 -4.81 9.86 -10.79
C PRO A 246 -3.64 9.32 -11.65
N GLU A 247 -3.52 9.78 -12.89
CA GLU A 247 -2.45 9.44 -13.83
C GLU A 247 -1.18 10.31 -13.69
N LYS A 248 -1.21 11.32 -12.82
CA LYS A 248 -0.04 12.16 -12.51
C LYS A 248 0.65 11.61 -11.26
N PRO A 249 1.94 11.22 -11.33
CA PRO A 249 2.65 10.74 -10.15
C PRO A 249 2.84 11.86 -9.13
N GLU A 250 3.15 11.49 -7.89
CA GLU A 250 3.64 12.47 -6.94
C GLU A 250 5.02 12.98 -7.39
N ILE A 251 5.12 14.29 -7.60
CA ILE A 251 6.37 14.91 -8.06
C ILE A 251 7.44 14.85 -6.97
N VAL A 252 8.55 14.19 -7.29
CA VAL A 252 9.81 14.25 -6.57
C VAL A 252 10.54 15.55 -6.91
N LYS A 253 11.10 16.19 -5.90
CA LYS A 253 11.91 17.41 -6.05
C LYS A 253 13.36 17.11 -5.65
N ILE A 254 14.28 17.94 -6.14
CA ILE A 254 15.65 17.93 -5.65
C ILE A 254 15.76 18.96 -4.54
N SER A 255 16.40 18.59 -3.43
CA SER A 255 16.62 19.53 -2.34
C SER A 255 17.56 20.64 -2.82
N PRO A 256 17.28 21.92 -2.51
CA PRO A 256 18.19 23.02 -2.85
C PRO A 256 19.55 22.91 -2.16
N LYS A 257 19.69 22.03 -1.15
CA LYS A 257 20.95 21.74 -0.47
C LYS A 257 21.88 20.82 -1.26
N VAL A 258 21.42 20.24 -2.37
CA VAL A 258 22.24 19.42 -3.26
C VAL A 258 23.03 20.37 -4.16
N THR A 259 24.29 20.61 -3.78
CA THR A 259 25.24 21.46 -4.52
C THR A 259 26.14 20.68 -5.47
N ASP A 260 26.26 19.37 -5.28
CA ASP A 260 27.30 18.55 -5.91
C ASP A 260 26.86 17.94 -7.25
N LEU A 261 25.69 18.34 -7.78
CA LEU A 261 25.19 17.96 -9.09
C LEU A 261 25.09 19.17 -10.02
N SER A 262 25.47 18.99 -11.28
CA SER A 262 25.15 19.92 -12.35
C SER A 262 23.63 19.98 -12.61
N GLU A 263 23.16 21.08 -13.20
CA GLU A 263 21.75 21.22 -13.58
C GLU A 263 21.29 20.14 -14.58
N THR A 264 22.18 19.73 -15.49
CA THR A 264 21.90 18.63 -16.42
C THR A 264 21.71 17.29 -15.72
N GLU A 265 22.48 17.00 -14.67
CA GLU A 265 22.29 15.78 -13.86
C GLU A 265 20.99 15.85 -13.06
N LYS A 266 20.68 17.01 -12.48
CA LYS A 266 19.42 17.25 -11.78
C LYS A 266 18.21 17.01 -12.68
N GLU A 267 18.26 17.53 -13.91
CA GLU A 267 17.20 17.33 -14.90
C GLU A 267 17.03 15.86 -15.27
N LYS A 268 18.11 15.14 -15.58
CA LYS A 268 18.07 13.69 -15.87
C LYS A 268 17.40 12.91 -14.75
N ILE A 269 17.76 13.19 -13.51
CA ILE A 269 17.18 12.48 -12.36
C ILE A 269 15.69 12.84 -12.18
N LEU A 270 15.31 14.10 -12.39
CA LEU A 270 13.91 14.51 -12.28
C LEU A 270 13.04 13.86 -13.36
N VAL A 271 13.52 13.77 -14.61
CA VAL A 271 12.83 13.08 -15.70
C VAL A 271 12.64 11.60 -15.36
N GLU A 272 13.67 10.96 -14.83
CA GLU A 272 13.61 9.55 -14.45
C GLU A 272 12.66 9.29 -13.27
N LYS A 273 12.69 10.14 -12.24
CA LYS A 273 11.84 9.99 -11.04
C LYS A 273 10.39 10.41 -11.24
N ASN A 274 10.14 11.39 -12.10
CA ASN A 274 8.80 11.93 -12.36
C ASN A 274 8.23 11.39 -13.68
N LYS A 275 8.61 10.17 -14.06
CA LYS A 275 8.08 9.50 -15.25
C LYS A 275 6.55 9.48 -15.21
N GLN A 276 5.95 9.79 -16.35
CA GLN A 276 4.49 9.73 -16.50
C GLN A 276 3.96 8.32 -16.21
N ILE A 277 2.75 8.26 -15.66
CA ILE A 277 2.04 7.01 -15.40
C ILE A 277 1.07 6.77 -16.55
N ASN A 278 1.08 5.56 -17.10
CA ASN A 278 -0.05 5.08 -17.90
C ASN A 278 -0.98 4.28 -16.99
N LEU A 279 -2.03 4.94 -16.49
CA LEU A 279 -2.93 4.34 -15.50
C LEU A 279 -3.89 3.35 -16.17
N ASP A 280 -3.75 2.07 -15.85
CA ASP A 280 -4.66 1.00 -16.25
C ASP A 280 -5.88 0.94 -15.30
N ILE A 281 -7.08 1.12 -15.83
CA ILE A 281 -8.32 1.00 -15.07
C ILE A 281 -9.10 -0.22 -15.56
N ASN A 282 -9.31 -1.14 -14.64
CA ASN A 282 -9.99 -2.40 -14.90
C ASN A 282 -11.28 -2.53 -14.10
N VAL A 283 -12.31 -3.11 -14.72
CA VAL A 283 -13.59 -3.38 -14.09
C VAL A 283 -13.89 -4.88 -14.19
N VAL A 284 -14.10 -5.51 -13.03
CA VAL A 284 -14.33 -6.94 -12.92
C VAL A 284 -15.60 -7.18 -12.11
N PHE A 285 -16.40 -8.18 -12.50
CA PHE A 285 -17.52 -8.63 -11.68
C PHE A 285 -17.06 -9.62 -10.62
N LYS A 286 -17.36 -9.34 -9.34
CA LYS A 286 -16.98 -10.20 -8.21
C LYS A 286 -17.62 -11.59 -8.28
N ASN A 287 -18.86 -11.64 -8.74
CA ASN A 287 -19.64 -12.87 -8.90
C ASN A 287 -20.29 -12.89 -10.28
N LYS A 288 -20.62 -14.09 -10.76
CA LYS A 288 -21.46 -14.24 -11.95
C LYS A 288 -22.78 -13.46 -11.76
N PRO A 289 -23.20 -12.66 -12.75
CA PRO A 289 -24.49 -12.00 -12.68
C PRO A 289 -25.60 -13.04 -12.56
N VAL A 290 -26.52 -12.84 -11.61
CA VAL A 290 -27.66 -13.76 -11.38
C VAL A 290 -28.83 -13.48 -12.34
N LYS A 291 -28.81 -12.34 -13.01
CA LYS A 291 -29.79 -11.89 -14.01
C LYS A 291 -29.11 -11.03 -15.07
N ASN A 292 -29.76 -10.83 -16.20
CA ASN A 292 -29.28 -9.87 -17.19
C ASN A 292 -29.26 -8.46 -16.59
N ILE A 293 -28.16 -7.75 -16.80
CA ILE A 293 -27.94 -6.37 -16.40
C ILE A 293 -27.85 -5.56 -17.69
N LYS A 294 -28.66 -4.51 -17.80
CA LYS A 294 -28.62 -3.58 -18.93
C LYS A 294 -28.41 -2.17 -18.41
N ASN A 295 -27.48 -1.44 -19.02
CA ASN A 295 -27.21 -0.03 -18.77
C ASN A 295 -27.00 0.32 -17.28
N LEU A 296 -26.38 -0.57 -16.51
CA LEU A 296 -26.05 -0.26 -15.13
C LEU A 296 -24.92 0.76 -15.13
N LYS A 297 -25.21 2.00 -14.75
CA LYS A 297 -24.23 3.08 -14.65
C LYS A 297 -23.68 3.11 -13.22
N VAL A 298 -22.40 2.80 -13.05
CA VAL A 298 -21.68 2.88 -11.77
C VAL A 298 -20.65 4.00 -11.86
N ILE A 299 -20.52 4.80 -10.81
CA ILE A 299 -19.48 5.82 -10.71
C ILE A 299 -18.22 5.15 -10.14
N LEU A 300 -17.19 5.00 -10.96
CA LEU A 300 -15.92 4.43 -10.55
C LEU A 300 -15.15 5.40 -9.66
N ILE A 301 -14.97 6.63 -10.14
CA ILE A 301 -14.26 7.70 -9.44
C ILE A 301 -15.16 8.93 -9.45
N ASN A 302 -15.48 9.45 -8.26
CA ASN A 302 -16.16 10.72 -8.05
C ASN A 302 -15.19 11.71 -7.42
N THR A 303 -15.13 12.94 -7.91
CA THR A 303 -14.25 13.98 -7.37
C THR A 303 -15.05 15.22 -6.97
N GLU A 304 -14.68 15.87 -5.86
CA GLU A 304 -15.38 17.07 -5.40
C GLU A 304 -15.08 18.29 -6.30
N ASN A 305 -13.82 18.45 -6.72
CA ASN A 305 -13.30 19.65 -7.39
C ASN A 305 -12.77 19.42 -8.83
N GLY A 306 -13.09 18.28 -9.46
CA GLY A 306 -12.75 18.01 -10.86
C GLY A 306 -11.92 16.75 -11.06
N LEU A 307 -12.12 16.07 -12.19
CA LEU A 307 -11.40 14.85 -12.58
C LEU A 307 -10.62 15.09 -13.86
N GLU A 308 -9.30 14.95 -13.75
CA GLU A 308 -8.37 15.04 -14.87
C GLU A 308 -7.89 13.65 -15.26
N LEU A 309 -8.37 13.17 -16.40
CA LEU A 309 -7.84 12.01 -17.09
C LEU A 309 -7.61 12.39 -18.55
N SER A 310 -6.36 12.34 -19.01
CA SER A 310 -5.96 12.68 -20.37
C SER A 310 -6.55 11.71 -21.39
N LYS A 311 -6.61 10.42 -21.03
CA LYS A 311 -7.21 9.36 -21.84
C LYS A 311 -8.25 8.59 -21.02
N LEU A 312 -9.36 8.26 -21.63
CA LEU A 312 -10.33 7.32 -21.05
C LEU A 312 -9.80 5.88 -21.16
N PRO A 313 -10.11 5.01 -20.20
CA PRO A 313 -9.83 3.58 -20.32
C PRO A 313 -10.52 2.99 -21.56
N GLU A 314 -9.92 1.96 -22.13
CA GLU A 314 -10.50 1.25 -23.26
C GLU A 314 -11.75 0.48 -22.84
N ASN A 315 -12.76 0.44 -23.72
CA ASN A 315 -13.96 -0.34 -23.44
C ASN A 315 -13.61 -1.83 -23.33
N ILE A 316 -14.23 -2.50 -22.35
CA ILE A 316 -13.96 -3.90 -22.06
C ILE A 316 -15.10 -4.73 -22.62
N GLU A 317 -14.78 -5.78 -23.38
CA GLU A 317 -15.70 -6.86 -23.70
C GLU A 317 -15.10 -8.18 -23.20
N LYS A 318 -15.87 -8.93 -22.42
CA LYS A 318 -15.41 -10.19 -21.84
C LYS A 318 -16.47 -11.26 -21.93
N THR A 319 -16.08 -12.40 -22.48
CA THR A 319 -16.88 -13.62 -22.50
C THR A 319 -16.24 -14.62 -21.54
N GLY A 320 -17.01 -15.09 -20.56
CA GLY A 320 -16.59 -16.11 -19.59
C GLY A 320 -17.57 -17.28 -19.56
N LYS A 321 -17.26 -18.31 -18.76
CA LYS A 321 -18.13 -19.50 -18.64
C LYS A 321 -19.52 -19.09 -18.12
N GLY A 322 -20.49 -19.08 -19.03
CA GLY A 322 -21.91 -18.84 -18.77
C GLY A 322 -22.34 -17.38 -18.60
N TYR A 323 -21.50 -16.39 -18.94
CA TYR A 323 -21.92 -14.99 -19.07
C TYR A 323 -20.97 -14.19 -19.97
N LYS A 324 -21.53 -13.16 -20.60
CA LYS A 324 -20.78 -12.13 -21.33
C LYS A 324 -21.07 -10.77 -20.72
N TYR A 325 -20.08 -9.89 -20.68
CA TYR A 325 -20.31 -8.52 -20.26
C TYR A 325 -19.48 -7.53 -21.06
N SER A 326 -20.00 -6.32 -21.18
CA SER A 326 -19.31 -5.17 -21.71
C SER A 326 -19.33 -4.01 -20.73
N VAL A 327 -18.25 -3.24 -20.73
CA VAL A 327 -18.09 -2.02 -19.95
C VAL A 327 -17.70 -0.91 -20.91
N LYS A 328 -18.56 0.11 -21.00
CA LYS A 328 -18.26 1.35 -21.69
C LYS A 328 -17.85 2.40 -20.66
N PHE A 329 -16.74 3.07 -20.90
CA PHE A 329 -16.27 4.16 -20.04
C PHE A 329 -16.74 5.51 -20.57
N GLU A 330 -17.22 6.36 -19.66
CA GLU A 330 -17.57 7.75 -19.94
C GLU A 330 -17.03 8.63 -18.82
N LYS A 331 -16.69 9.88 -19.11
CA LYS A 331 -16.34 10.87 -18.08
C LYS A 331 -17.14 12.16 -18.24
N ASP A 332 -17.40 12.80 -17.12
CA ASP A 332 -17.76 14.22 -17.06
C ASP A 332 -16.70 14.98 -16.25
N ALA A 333 -16.97 16.24 -15.91
CA ALA A 333 -16.04 17.08 -15.16
C ALA A 333 -15.65 16.52 -13.79
N LYS A 334 -16.49 15.71 -13.13
CA LYS A 334 -16.30 15.22 -11.76
C LYS A 334 -16.27 13.70 -11.64
N ASN A 335 -16.62 12.97 -12.69
CA ASN A 335 -16.90 11.54 -12.58
C ASN A 335 -16.29 10.75 -13.74
N LEU A 336 -15.74 9.58 -13.41
CA LEU A 336 -15.53 8.47 -14.34
C LEU A 336 -16.62 7.43 -14.11
N TYR A 337 -17.38 7.11 -15.16
CA TYR A 337 -18.46 6.14 -15.14
C TYR A 337 -18.08 4.85 -15.87
N ALA A 338 -18.62 3.75 -15.38
CA ALA A 338 -18.75 2.50 -16.11
C ALA A 338 -20.23 2.26 -16.42
N ILE A 339 -20.57 2.16 -17.71
CA ILE A 339 -21.87 1.68 -18.16
C ILE A 339 -21.72 0.19 -18.47
N ILE A 340 -22.40 -0.62 -17.69
CA ILE A 340 -22.19 -2.07 -17.67
C ILE A 340 -23.42 -2.79 -18.21
N ASN A 341 -23.18 -3.66 -19.18
CA ASN A 341 -24.15 -4.62 -19.68
C ASN A 341 -23.62 -6.03 -19.41
N ALA A 342 -24.43 -6.90 -18.83
CA ALA A 342 -24.08 -8.29 -18.61
C ALA A 342 -25.25 -9.19 -18.97
N SER A 343 -24.97 -10.28 -19.69
CA SER A 343 -25.97 -11.26 -20.08
C SER A 343 -25.53 -12.66 -19.70
N LEU A 344 -26.46 -13.45 -19.16
CA LEU A 344 -26.27 -14.88 -18.99
C LEU A 344 -26.16 -15.52 -20.37
N VAL A 345 -25.10 -16.30 -20.57
CA VAL A 345 -24.98 -17.16 -21.75
C VAL A 345 -25.45 -18.53 -21.28
N ARG A 346 -26.60 -18.98 -21.80
CA ARG A 346 -27.02 -20.37 -21.64
C ARG A 346 -26.08 -21.21 -22.51
N ASN A 347 -25.41 -22.18 -21.90
CA ASN A 347 -24.68 -23.20 -22.65
C ASN A 347 -25.69 -24.12 -23.34
#